data_AF-A0A7Y7IR66-F1
#
_entry.id   AF-A0A7Y7IR66-F1
#
_cell.length_a   1.000
_cell.length_b   1.000
_cell.length_c   1.000
_cell.angle_alpha   90.00
_cell.angle_beta   90.00
_cell.angle_gamma   90.00
#
_symmetry.space_group_name_H-M   'P 1'
#
loop_
_entity.id
_entity.type
_entity.pdbx_description
1 polymer ?
#
loop_
_entity_poly.entity_id
_entity_poly.type
_entity_poly.pdbx_seq_one_letter_code
_entity_poly.pdbx_strand_id
1 'polypeptide(L)' 'MPLATNPTINRVFTALSRVQTPKALATINTSPATARPHMWAQAVIDSPLHGVSAATPLVIDVDAGLVNYHW' A
#
# COMPACT_ATOMS: atom_id res chain seq x y z
N MET A 1 -1.71 -13.06 -19.78
CA MET A 1 -2.14 -11.63 -19.75
C MET A 1 -0.90 -10.75 -19.67
N PRO A 2 -0.78 -9.71 -20.50
CA PRO A 2 0.39 -8.82 -20.44
C PRO A 2 0.36 -8.05 -19.12
N LEU A 3 1.41 -8.19 -18.32
CA LEU A 3 1.55 -7.41 -17.10
C LEU A 3 2.34 -6.15 -17.45
N ALA A 4 1.76 -4.98 -17.17
CA ALA A 4 2.48 -3.73 -17.31
C ALA A 4 3.71 -3.75 -16.39
N THR A 5 4.87 -3.38 -16.91
CA THR A 5 6.08 -3.30 -16.10
C THR A 5 5.99 -2.09 -15.17
N ASN A 6 6.69 -2.14 -14.04
CA ASN A 6 6.78 -1.03 -13.08
C ASN A 6 7.04 0.34 -13.75
N PRO A 7 8.00 0.50 -14.69
CA PRO A 7 8.23 1.77 -15.35
C PRO A 7 7.05 2.22 -16.23
N THR A 8 6.33 1.30 -16.89
CA THR A 8 5.13 1.64 -17.67
C THR A 8 4.01 2.16 -16.76
N ILE A 9 3.77 1.48 -15.63
CA ILE A 9 2.77 1.90 -14.63
C ILE A 9 3.12 3.28 -14.08
N ASN A 10 4.37 3.50 -13.67
CA ASN A 10 4.81 4.78 -13.10
C ASN A 10 4.70 5.93 -14.09
N ARG A 11 5.00 5.71 -15.37
CA ARG A 11 4.90 6.75 -16.40
C ARG A 11 3.45 7.15 -16.67
N VAL A 12 2.54 6.18 -16.72
CA VAL A 12 1.10 6.45 -16.86
C VAL A 12 0.56 7.19 -15.63
N PHE A 13 0.93 6.74 -14.44
CA PHE A 13 0.51 7.39 -13.20
C PHE A 13 1.01 8.83 -13.12
N THR A 14 2.26 9.09 -13.50
CA THR A 14 2.84 10.45 -13.56
C THR A 14 2.07 11.34 -14.53
N ALA A 15 1.74 10.85 -15.72
CA ALA A 15 0.98 11.62 -16.71
C ALA A 15 -0.42 11.97 -16.19
N LEU A 16 -1.13 11.00 -15.60
CA LEU A 16 -2.47 11.21 -15.04
C LEU A 16 -2.47 12.15 -13.83
N SER A 17 -1.42 12.08 -13.00
CA SER A 17 -1.28 12.94 -11.82
C SER A 17 -1.15 14.42 -12.18
N ARG A 18 -0.61 14.76 -13.36
CA ARG A 18 -0.48 16.15 -13.81
C ARG A 18 -1.81 16.78 -14.22
N VAL A 19 -2.78 15.97 -14.62
CA VAL A 19 -4.10 16.44 -15.08
C VAL A 19 -5.20 16.23 -14.03
N GLN A 20 -5.02 15.28 -13.11
CA GLN A 20 -6.01 14.87 -12.11
C GLN A 20 -5.36 14.69 -10.73
N THR A 21 -4.60 15.69 -10.27
CA THR A 21 -3.82 15.63 -9.02
C THR A 21 -4.63 15.14 -7.81
N PRO A 22 -5.84 15.67 -7.51
CA PRO A 22 -6.59 15.23 -6.33
C PRO A 22 -6.98 13.74 -6.40
N LYS A 23 -7.36 13.26 -7.59
CA LYS A 23 -7.74 11.86 -7.82
C LYS A 23 -6.54 10.93 -7.75
N ALA A 24 -5.39 11.37 -8.26
CA ALA A 24 -4.14 10.61 -8.15
C ALA A 24 -3.72 10.45 -6.68
N LEU A 25 -3.79 11.53 -5.90
CA LEU A 25 -3.47 11.48 -4.47
C LEU A 25 -4.44 10.59 -3.69
N ALA A 26 -5.74 10.72 -3.95
CA ALA A 26 -6.75 9.84 -3.36
C ALA A 26 -6.49 8.35 -3.69
N THR A 27 -6.09 8.08 -4.93
CA THR A 27 -5.76 6.71 -5.38
C THR A 27 -4.52 6.17 -4.68
N ILE A 28 -3.44 6.96 -4.54
CA ILE A 28 -2.24 6.57 -3.79
C ILE A 28 -2.59 6.22 -2.35
N ASN A 29 -3.40 7.06 -1.70
CA ASN A 29 -3.73 6.88 -0.29
C ASN A 29 -4.63 5.66 -0.04
N THR A 30 -5.42 5.24 -1.03
CA THR A 30 -6.42 4.15 -0.87
C THR A 30 -5.98 2.81 -1.47
N SER A 31 -5.09 2.81 -2.48
CA SER A 31 -4.65 1.59 -3.16
C SER A 31 -3.99 0.57 -2.21
N PRO A 32 -3.09 0.95 -1.29
CA PRO A 32 -2.48 0.00 -0.37
C PRO A 32 -3.48 -0.65 0.59
N ALA A 33 -4.48 0.10 1.07
CA ALA A 33 -5.53 -0.44 1.93
C ALA A 33 -6.37 -1.51 1.20
N THR A 34 -6.52 -1.37 -0.13
CA THR A 34 -7.23 -2.35 -0.96
C THR A 34 -6.34 -3.54 -1.35
N ALA A 35 -5.07 -3.28 -1.68
CA ALA A 35 -4.16 -4.31 -2.17
C ALA A 35 -3.59 -5.22 -1.07
N ARG A 36 -3.24 -4.66 0.10
CA ARG A 36 -2.57 -5.41 1.18
C ARG A 36 -3.38 -6.61 1.69
N PRO A 37 -4.70 -6.52 1.93
CA PRO A 37 -5.48 -7.69 2.34
C PRO A 37 -5.37 -8.85 1.35
N HIS A 38 -5.39 -8.57 0.04
CA HIS A 38 -5.25 -9.58 -1.00
C HIS A 38 -3.84 -10.18 -1.02
N MET A 39 -2.80 -9.34 -0.95
CA MET A 39 -1.41 -9.80 -0.90
C MET A 39 -1.15 -10.69 0.32
N TRP A 40 -1.66 -10.30 1.49
CA TRP A 40 -1.50 -11.05 2.73
C TRP A 40 -2.30 -12.35 2.75
N ALA A 41 -3.50 -12.37 2.15
CA ALA A 41 -4.25 -13.61 1.97
C ALA A 41 -3.49 -14.62 1.10
N GLN A 42 -2.75 -14.15 0.09
CA GLN A 42 -1.93 -15.00 -0.77
C GLN A 42 -0.60 -15.43 -0.13
N ALA A 43 -0.05 -14.64 0.80
CA ALA A 43 1.21 -14.94 1.47
C ALA A 43 1.10 -16.07 2.52
N VAL A 44 -0.10 -16.40 2.98
CA VAL A 44 -0.38 -17.49 3.95
C VAL A 44 0.53 -17.45 5.18
N ILE A 45 1.58 -18.28 5.25
CA ILE A 45 2.51 -18.39 6.38
C ILE A 45 3.47 -17.20 6.46
N ASP A 46 3.74 -16.55 5.32
CA ASP A 46 4.58 -15.35 5.23
C ASP A 46 3.78 -14.06 5.47
N SER A 47 2.48 -14.19 5.74
CA SER A 47 1.62 -13.06 6.07
C SER A 47 1.90 -12.57 7.50
N PRO A 48 2.00 -11.25 7.74
CA PRO A 48 2.07 -10.72 9.10
C PRO A 48 0.79 -10.98 9.90
N LEU A 49 -0.30 -11.38 9.23
CA LEU A 49 -1.54 -11.80 9.87
C LEU A 49 -1.56 -13.28 10.27
N HIS A 50 -0.53 -14.06 9.92
CA HIS A 50 -0.47 -15.47 10.26
C HIS A 50 -0.37 -15.66 11.77
N GLY A 51 -1.28 -16.48 12.34
CA GLY A 51 -1.29 -16.77 13.77
C GLY A 51 -1.69 -15.59 14.68
N VAL A 52 -2.16 -14.48 14.11
CA VAL A 52 -2.65 -13.33 14.88
C VAL A 52 -3.96 -13.69 15.55
N SER A 53 -4.01 -13.49 16.87
CA SER A 53 -5.20 -13.73 17.70
C SER A 53 -5.25 -12.73 18.85
N ALA A 54 -6.31 -12.77 19.67
CA ALA A 54 -6.36 -11.96 20.88
C ALA A 54 -5.24 -12.31 21.88
N ALA A 55 -4.74 -13.55 21.89
CA ALA A 55 -3.63 -13.99 22.74
C ALA A 55 -2.25 -13.68 22.13
N THR A 56 -2.19 -13.46 20.82
CA THR A 56 -0.98 -13.19 20.03
C THR A 56 -1.23 -12.01 19.09
N PRO A 57 -1.35 -10.78 19.64
CA PRO A 57 -1.69 -9.62 18.83
C PRO A 57 -0.56 -9.24 17.88
N LEU A 58 -0.93 -8.72 16.70
CA LEU A 58 0.02 -8.11 15.79
C LEU A 58 0.47 -6.75 16.34
N VAL A 59 1.76 -6.60 16.63
CA VAL A 59 2.39 -5.32 16.99
C VAL A 59 3.22 -4.85 15.82
N ILE A 60 2.85 -3.71 15.23
CA ILE A 60 3.59 -3.08 14.14
C ILE A 60 4.35 -1.92 14.73
N ASP A 61 5.67 -1.95 14.57
CA ASP A 61 6.49 -0.78 14.83
C ASP A 61 6.39 0.19 13.65
N VAL A 62 5.88 1.39 13.91
CA VAL A 62 5.56 2.40 12.86
C VAL A 62 6.61 3.51 12.84
N ASP A 63 7.68 3.40 13.62
CA ASP A 63 8.60 4.51 13.89
C ASP A 63 9.86 4.55 12.98
N ALA A 64 9.80 3.98 11.77
CA ALA A 64 10.82 4.20 10.75
C ALA A 64 10.75 5.64 10.17
N GLY A 65 11.07 6.64 11.01
CA GLY A 65 11.11 8.06 10.67
C GLY A 65 9.79 8.78 10.93
N LEU A 66 9.73 9.49 12.06
CA LEU A 66 8.68 10.42 12.41
C LEU A 66 8.58 11.53 11.32
N VAL A 67 7.57 11.47 10.44
CA VAL A 67 7.17 12.66 9.69
C VAL A 67 6.39 13.54 10.66
N ASN A 68 7.06 14.49 11.30
CA ASN A 68 6.41 15.61 11.97
C ASN A 68 5.60 16.41 10.93
N TYR A 69 4.33 16.07 10.70
CA TYR A 69 3.37 17.02 10.16
C TYR A 69 2.95 17.95 11.29
N HIS A 70 3.58 19.12 11.33
CA HIS A 70 3.00 20.30 11.95
C HIS A 70 2.09 20.95 10.89
N TRP A 71 0.86 21.27 11.29
CA TRP A 71 0.00 22.21 10.57
C TRP A 71 0.31 23.62 11.04
#